data_AF-A0A9E5R514-F1
#
_entry.id   AF-A0A9E5R514-F1
#
_cell.length_a   1.000
_cell.length_b   1.000
_cell.length_c   1.000
_cell.angle_alpha   90.00
_cell.angle_beta   90.00
_cell.angle_gamma   90.00
#
_symmetry.space_group_name_H-M   'P 1'
#
loop_
_entity.id
_entity.type
_entity.pdbx_description
1 polymer ?
#
loop_
_entity_poly.entity_id
_entity_poly.type
_entity_poly.pdbx_seq_one_letter_code
_entity_poly.pdbx_strand_id
1 'polypeptide(L)' 'MIQWEYLHVMIFAEKDGTRYAINGEFHHPWRNAPLHRVLNVLGEKGWELVSMNFGQTQAIFKRRASTRPEEIEMD' A
#
# COMPACT_ATOMS: atom_id res chain seq x y z
N MET A 1 12.11 21.55 3.21
CA MET A 1 11.74 20.82 1.99
C MET A 1 10.66 19.83 2.34
N ILE A 2 9.69 19.57 1.46
CA ILE A 2 8.69 18.52 1.67
C ILE A 2 9.35 17.18 1.36
N GLN A 3 9.38 16.26 2.33
CA GLN A 3 9.80 14.88 2.11
C GLN A 3 8.59 14.03 1.73
N TRP A 4 8.77 13.15 0.75
CA TRP A 4 7.74 12.25 0.26
C TRP A 4 8.10 10.82 0.62
N GLU A 5 7.10 10.07 1.07
CA GLU A 5 7.16 8.62 1.23
C GLU A 5 6.44 7.96 0.06
N TYR A 6 6.93 6.79 -0.34
CA TYR A 6 6.34 5.98 -1.40
C TYR A 6 5.96 4.61 -0.87
N LEU A 7 4.86 4.09 -1.39
CA LEU A 7 4.37 2.77 -1.07
C LEU A 7 4.12 2.02 -2.38
N HIS A 8 4.68 0.82 -2.48
CA HIS A 8 4.51 -0.08 -3.61
C HIS A 8 3.57 -1.22 -3.22
N VAL A 9 2.43 -1.33 -3.89
CA VAL A 9 1.51 -2.46 -3.76
C VAL A 9 1.65 -3.36 -4.98
N MET A 10 2.00 -4.63 -4.75
CA MET A 10 1.94 -5.67 -5.76
C MET A 10 0.71 -6.54 -5.52
N ILE A 11 -0.02 -6.84 -6.59
CA ILE A 11 -1.25 -7.62 -6.58
C ILE A 11 -0.95 -8.95 -7.28
N PHE A 12 -1.19 -10.06 -6.60
CA PHE A 12 -0.95 -11.40 -7.11
C PHE A 12 -2.30 -12.10 -7.27
N ALA A 13 -2.71 -12.33 -8.52
CA ALA A 13 -3.87 -13.15 -8.84
C ALA A 13 -3.43 -14.61 -8.94
N GLU A 14 -3.92 -15.45 -8.03
CA GLU A 14 -3.58 -16.85 -7.89
C GLU A 14 -4.84 -17.73 -7.99
N LYS A 15 -4.62 -19.04 -8.08
CA LYS A 15 -5.72 -20.01 -8.23
C LYS A 15 -6.69 -19.99 -7.05
N ASP A 16 -6.20 -19.66 -5.86
CA ASP A 16 -6.95 -19.61 -4.60
C ASP A 16 -7.36 -18.19 -4.18
N GLY A 17 -7.19 -17.22 -5.08
CA GLY A 17 -7.71 -15.86 -4.95
C GLY A 17 -6.64 -14.78 -5.15
N THR A 18 -6.73 -13.67 -4.42
CA THR A 18 -5.85 -12.51 -4.60
C THR A 18 -5.03 -12.25 -3.35
N ARG A 19 -3.72 -12.06 -3.52
CA ARG A 19 -2.81 -11.65 -2.46
C ARG A 19 -2.23 -10.28 -2.77
N TYR A 20 -1.84 -9.56 -1.72
CA TYR A 20 -1.24 -8.25 -1.83
C TYR A 20 0.08 -8.25 -1.08
N ALA A 21 1.11 -7.65 -1.68
CA ALA A 21 2.36 -7.35 -0.99
C ALA A 21 2.56 -5.83 -0.95
N ILE A 22 2.99 -5.32 0.20
CA ILE A 22 3.32 -3.92 0.44
C ILE A 22 4.83 -3.84 0.58
N ASN A 23 5.49 -3.07 -0.28
CA ASN A 23 6.95 -2.90 -0.30
C ASN A 23 7.73 -4.23 -0.30
N GLY A 24 7.16 -5.29 -0.89
CA GLY A 24 7.77 -6.62 -0.96
C GLY A 24 7.26 -7.62 0.08
N GLU A 25 6.53 -7.17 1.10
CA GLU A 25 6.03 -8.04 2.17
C GLU A 25 4.54 -8.35 2.01
N PHE A 26 4.17 -9.62 2.09
CA PHE A 26 2.77 -10.03 1.96
C PHE A 26 1.92 -9.52 3.14
N HIS A 27 0.84 -8.82 2.80
CA HIS A 27 -0.11 -8.32 3.77
C HIS A 27 -1.32 -9.27 3.86
N HIS A 28 -1.20 -10.30 4.70
CA HIS A 28 -2.21 -11.35 4.86
C HIS A 28 -3.65 -10.86 5.14
N PRO A 29 -3.90 -9.78 5.90
CA PRO A 29 -5.25 -9.26 6.13
C PRO A 29 -6.00 -8.84 4.86
N TRP A 30 -5.29 -8.60 3.75
CA TRP A 30 -5.91 -8.22 2.47
C TRP A 30 -6.13 -9.41 1.54
N ARG A 31 -5.87 -10.65 1.98
CA ARG A 31 -6.14 -11.82 1.14
C ARG A 31 -7.61 -11.83 0.70
N ASN A 32 -7.83 -11.95 -0.60
CA ASN A 32 -9.13 -11.93 -1.27
C ASN A 32 -9.94 -10.64 -1.06
N ALA A 33 -9.33 -9.58 -0.52
CA ALA A 33 -9.95 -8.28 -0.48
C ALA A 33 -10.13 -7.76 -1.92
N PRO A 34 -11.29 -7.19 -2.29
CA PRO A 34 -11.45 -6.53 -3.57
C PRO A 34 -10.48 -5.35 -3.71
N LEU A 35 -9.91 -5.15 -4.89
CA LEU A 35 -8.95 -4.08 -5.15
C LEU A 35 -9.44 -2.71 -4.68
N HIS A 36 -10.70 -2.35 -4.98
CA HIS A 36 -11.26 -1.05 -4.56
C HIS A 36 -11.24 -0.84 -3.04
N ARG A 37 -11.40 -1.89 -2.22
CA ARG A 37 -11.29 -1.77 -0.76
C ARG A 37 -9.85 -1.50 -0.32
N VAL A 38 -8.89 -2.19 -0.93
CA VAL A 38 -7.46 -1.97 -0.65
C VAL A 38 -7.06 -0.53 -1.00
N LEU A 39 -7.49 -0.04 -2.17
CA LEU A 39 -7.25 1.35 -2.59
C LEU A 39 -7.86 2.37 -1.61
N ASN A 40 -9.12 2.15 -1.19
CA ASN A 40 -9.80 3.05 -0.26
C ASN A 40 -9.13 3.08 1.12
N VAL A 41 -8.74 1.93 1.67
CA VAL A 41 -8.01 1.85 2.96
C VAL A 41 -6.69 2.63 2.90
N LEU A 42 -5.99 2.59 1.77
CA LEU A 42 -4.78 3.38 1.58
C LEU A 42 -5.10 4.88 1.49
N GLY A 43 -6.15 5.26 0.77
CA GLY A 43 -6.64 6.64 0.72
C GLY A 43 -7.02 7.20 2.10
N GLU A 44 -7.73 6.42 2.91
CA GLU A 44 -8.09 6.77 4.30
C GLU A 44 -6.85 6.99 5.18
N LYS A 45 -5.74 6.30 4.87
CA LYS A 45 -4.44 6.47 5.54
C LYS A 45 -3.58 7.61 4.97
N GLY A 46 -4.14 8.43 4.07
CA GLY A 46 -3.48 9.58 3.47
C GLY A 46 -2.55 9.24 2.31
N TRP A 47 -2.61 8.01 1.76
CA TRP A 47 -1.86 7.64 0.57
C TRP A 47 -2.61 8.07 -0.69
N GLU A 48 -1.91 8.79 -1.56
CA GLU A 48 -2.38 9.22 -2.87
C GLU A 48 -1.89 8.24 -3.94
N LEU A 49 -2.80 7.72 -4.78
CA LEU A 49 -2.44 6.86 -5.90
C LEU A 49 -1.73 7.68 -6.98
N VAL A 50 -0.51 7.26 -7.35
CA VAL A 50 0.34 7.93 -8.35
C VAL A 50 0.31 7.19 -9.68
N SER A 51 0.35 5.86 -9.64
CA SER A 51 0.40 5.03 -10.82
C SER A 51 -0.23 3.67 -10.54
N MET A 52 -0.87 3.10 -11.55
CA MET A 52 -1.37 1.74 -11.52
C MET A 52 -1.10 1.10 -12.88
N ASN A 53 -0.38 -0.01 -12.87
CA ASN A 53 -0.09 -0.80 -14.07
C ASN A 53 -0.81 -2.14 -13.94
N PHE A 54 -1.89 -2.31 -14.71
CA PHE A 54 -2.68 -3.53 -14.73
C PHE A 54 -1.95 -4.73 -15.37
N GLY A 55 -0.97 -4.49 -16.25
CA GLY A 55 -0.19 -5.56 -16.87
C GLY A 55 0.87 -6.17 -15.95
N GLN A 56 1.41 -5.37 -15.03
CA GLN A 56 2.35 -5.81 -13.99
C GLN A 56 1.69 -5.93 -12.61
N THR A 57 0.36 -5.80 -12.56
CA THR A 57 -0.48 -5.87 -11.35
C THR A 57 0.11 -5.11 -10.17
N GLN A 58 0.57 -3.88 -10.40
CA GLN A 58 1.24 -3.02 -9.41
C GLN A 58 0.55 -1.66 -9.28
N ALA A 59 0.58 -1.10 -8.08
CA ALA A 59 0.15 0.25 -7.78
C ALA A 59 1.20 0.98 -6.93
N ILE A 60 1.47 2.24 -7.28
CA ILE A 60 2.42 3.11 -6.58
C ILE A 60 1.63 4.24 -5.93
N PHE A 61 1.89 4.46 -4.66
CA PHE A 61 1.30 5.53 -3.87
C PHE A 61 2.38 6.46 -3.33
N LYS A 62 1.99 7.68 -3.00
CA LYS A 62 2.81 8.63 -2.26
C LYS A 62 2.02 9.24 -1.11
N ARG A 63 2.73 9.70 -0.09
CA ARG A 63 2.18 10.64 0.90
C ARG A 63 3.28 11.57 1.38
N ARG A 64 2.90 12.70 1.97
CA ARG A 64 3.87 13.55 2.67
C ARG A 64 4.42 12.76 3.85
N ALA A 65 5.74 12.73 4.00
CA ALA A 65 6.35 12.19 5.20
C ALA A 65 5.84 13.00 6.39
N SER A 66 5.30 12.31 7.39
CA SER A 66 4.94 12.95 8.65
C SER A 66 6.22 13.48 9.28
N THR A 67 6.30 14.77 9.58
CA THR A 67 7.47 15.36 10.28
C THR A 67 7.55 14.96 11.76
N ARG A 68 6.71 14.02 12.23
CA ARG A 68 6.83 13.45 13.57
C ARG A 68 7.72 12.21 13.47
N PRO A 69 8.89 12.18 14.13
CA PRO A 69 9.46 10.91 14.53
C PRO A 69 8.38 10.20 15.34
N GLU A 70 7.98 9.01 14.92
CA GLU A 70 7.28 8.11 15.83
C GLU A 70 8.29 7.80 16.95
N GLU A 71 8.16 8.48 18.10
CA GLU A 71 8.70 7.96 19.34
C GLU A 71 8.09 6.58 19.50
N ILE A 72 8.91 5.57 19.21
CA ILE A 72 8.64 4.21 19.61
C ILE A 72 8.71 4.25 21.13
N GLU A 73 7.57 4.48 21.78
CA GLU A 73 7.40 4.15 23.19
C GLU A 73 7.63 2.64 23.31
N MET A 74 8.80 2.29 23.81
CA MET A 74 9.07 0.96 24.35
C MET A 74 8.54 0.95 25.78
N ASP A 75 7.31 0.46 25.93
CA ASP A 75 6.83 -0.13 27.19
C ASP A 75 6.98 -1.66 27.13
#